data_AF-A0AAD9CEC9-F1
#
_entry.id   AF-A0AAD9CEC9-F1
#
_cell.length_a   1.000
_cell.length_b   1.000
_cell.length_c   1.000
_cell.angle_alpha   90.00
_cell.angle_beta   90.00
_cell.angle_gamma   90.00
#
_symmetry.space_group_name_H-M   'P 1'
#
loop_
_entity.id
_entity.type
_entity.pdbx_description
1 polymer ?
#
loop_
_entity_poly.entity_id
_entity_poly.type
_entity_poly.pdbx_seq_one_letter_code
_entity_poly.pdbx_strand_id
1 'polypeptide(L)'
;MQPPPRKVKVTQELKNTHAEQMTRLHFKHQTECDLLEDMRTYSLKKGQLERDYAQALQKLASQYLKRDWPGINPDDQRTDYRNVYAVWRSYLEGTVQVSQSRLNVCDNYKIQVSEPAKTVRLYKEQQLKKTIDQLSGIQAELQESVKDLAKAKKKYYDCEQVAHAIREKADIEAKSKLGLFQSRISLQKASVKALDGRIYEHVKDYLVELSRTELEASQASHNTFQFLLDKSTRVIQEYNQQLFMQENPVFHKAHDFQFQPSDCDT
;
A
#
# COMPACT_ATOMS: atom_id res chain seq x y z
N MET A 1 -53.16 -18.85 20.59
CA MET A 1 -52.38 -18.08 21.58
C MET A 1 -50.97 -18.65 21.62
N GLN A 2 -50.00 -17.94 21.04
CA GLN A 2 -48.58 -18.33 21.11
C GLN A 2 -48.08 -18.00 22.53
N PRO A 3 -47.38 -18.90 23.23
CA PRO A 3 -46.86 -18.58 24.55
C PRO A 3 -45.91 -17.37 24.46
N PRO A 4 -45.90 -16.46 25.44
CA PRO A 4 -45.02 -15.31 25.42
C PRO A 4 -43.57 -15.77 25.26
N PRO A 5 -42.72 -15.05 24.49
CA PRO A 5 -41.32 -15.43 24.34
C PRO A 5 -40.70 -15.56 25.72
N ARG A 6 -40.10 -16.72 26.03
CA ARG A 6 -39.39 -16.92 27.29
C ARG A 6 -38.31 -15.84 27.39
N LYS A 7 -38.47 -14.89 28.30
CA LYS A 7 -37.44 -13.89 28.60
C LYS A 7 -36.16 -14.63 28.96
N VAL A 8 -35.13 -14.48 28.13
CA VAL A 8 -33.84 -15.13 28.34
C VAL A 8 -33.26 -14.58 29.63
N LYS A 9 -32.61 -15.42 30.44
CA LYS A 9 -31.96 -14.95 31.67
C LYS A 9 -30.86 -13.97 31.27
N VAL A 10 -30.78 -12.82 31.95
CA VAL A 10 -29.74 -11.80 31.71
C VAL A 10 -28.33 -12.38 31.71
N THR A 11 -28.07 -13.39 32.55
CA THR A 11 -26.79 -14.12 32.58
C THR A 11 -26.48 -14.85 31.27
N GLN A 12 -27.49 -15.36 30.56
CA GLN A 12 -27.35 -16.03 29.27
C GLN A 12 -27.23 -15.03 28.12
N GLU A 13 -27.98 -13.92 28.16
CA GLU A 13 -27.84 -12.82 27.20
C GLU A 13 -26.43 -12.22 27.24
N LEU A 14 -25.86 -12.07 28.45
CA LEU A 14 -24.49 -11.62 28.64
C LEU A 14 -23.48 -12.59 28.02
N LYS A 15 -23.63 -13.91 28.26
CA LYS A 15 -22.76 -14.92 27.64
C LYS A 15 -22.81 -14.89 26.11
N ASN A 16 -24.01 -14.75 25.54
CA ASN A 16 -24.17 -14.65 24.09
C ASN A 16 -23.47 -13.40 23.54
N THR A 17 -23.64 -12.26 24.22
CA THR A 17 -22.95 -11.00 23.88
C THR A 17 -21.43 -11.17 23.93
N HIS A 18 -20.88 -11.81 24.97
CA HIS A 18 -19.45 -12.08 25.09
C HIS A 18 -18.92 -12.92 23.93
N ALA A 19 -19.62 -14.00 23.57
CA ALA A 19 -19.25 -14.85 22.45
C ALA A 19 -19.29 -14.11 21.10
N GLU A 20 -20.29 -13.25 20.91
CA GLU A 20 -20.40 -12.42 19.71
C GLU A 20 -19.28 -11.38 19.63
N GLN A 21 -18.96 -10.70 20.74
CA GLN A 21 -17.83 -9.77 20.82
C GLN A 21 -16.51 -10.44 20.41
N MET A 22 -16.26 -11.64 20.94
CA MET A 22 -15.07 -12.44 20.61
C MET A 22 -15.02 -12.80 19.12
N THR A 23 -16.13 -13.30 18.58
CA THR A 23 -16.24 -13.69 17.17
C THR A 23 -15.98 -12.50 16.26
N ARG A 24 -16.61 -11.35 16.54
CA ARG A 24 -16.43 -10.12 15.75
C ARG A 24 -15.00 -9.57 15.85
N LEU A 25 -14.38 -9.64 17.02
CA LEU A 25 -12.99 -9.24 17.22
C LEU A 25 -12.02 -10.11 16.40
N HIS A 26 -12.18 -11.43 16.47
CA HIS A 26 -11.40 -12.36 15.66
C HIS A 26 -11.58 -12.12 14.16
N PHE A 27 -12.82 -11.94 13.71
CA PHE A 27 -13.11 -11.69 12.30
C PHE A 27 -12.47 -10.38 11.79
N LYS A 28 -12.58 -9.30 12.58
CA LYS A 28 -11.93 -8.01 12.26
C LYS A 28 -10.42 -8.18 12.18
N HIS A 29 -9.82 -8.84 13.16
CA HIS A 29 -8.38 -9.11 13.17
C HIS A 29 -7.93 -9.91 11.94
N GLN A 30 -8.65 -10.98 11.62
CA GLN A 30 -8.36 -11.83 10.47
C GLN A 30 -8.38 -11.03 9.17
N THR A 31 -9.43 -10.24 8.95
CA THR A 31 -9.58 -9.38 7.76
C THR A 31 -8.39 -8.43 7.60
N GLU A 32 -7.91 -7.84 8.69
CA GLU A 32 -6.75 -6.93 8.65
C GLU A 32 -5.43 -7.67 8.38
N CYS A 33 -5.28 -8.89 8.91
CA CYS A 33 -4.11 -9.73 8.63
C CYS A 33 -4.09 -10.22 7.18
N ASP A 34 -5.25 -10.56 6.63
CA ASP A 34 -5.41 -10.95 5.22
C ASP A 34 -5.05 -9.77 4.30
N LEU A 35 -5.54 -8.56 4.61
CA LEU A 35 -5.16 -7.35 3.87
C LEU A 35 -3.63 -7.11 3.88
N LEU A 36 -2.96 -7.30 5.02
CA LEU A 36 -1.50 -7.17 5.11
C LEU A 36 -0.78 -8.22 4.26
N GLU A 37 -1.31 -9.44 4.17
CA GLU A 37 -0.75 -10.49 3.32
C GLU A 37 -0.99 -10.21 1.83
N ASP A 38 -2.15 -9.65 1.47
CA ASP A 38 -2.44 -9.19 0.12
C ASP A 38 -1.48 -8.08 -0.29
N MET A 39 -1.28 -7.06 0.56
CA MET A 39 -0.31 -5.98 0.32
C MET A 39 1.11 -6.54 0.11
N ARG A 40 1.53 -7.49 0.95
CA ARG A 40 2.83 -8.16 0.84
C ARG A 40 2.97 -8.90 -0.49
N THR A 41 1.97 -9.70 -0.84
CA THR A 41 2.01 -10.53 -2.05
C THR A 41 1.93 -9.67 -3.31
N TYR A 42 1.06 -8.66 -3.31
CA TYR A 42 0.93 -7.71 -4.41
C TYR A 42 2.24 -6.95 -4.64
N SER A 43 2.84 -6.38 -3.59
CA SER A 43 4.09 -5.62 -3.71
C SER A 43 5.25 -6.49 -4.24
N LEU A 44 5.37 -7.74 -3.79
CA LEU A 44 6.37 -8.67 -4.34
C LEU A 44 6.16 -8.96 -5.83
N LYS A 45 4.91 -9.21 -6.24
CA LYS A 45 4.57 -9.44 -7.65
C LYS A 45 4.83 -8.20 -8.51
N LYS A 46 4.41 -7.03 -8.03
CA LYS A 46 4.64 -5.75 -8.70
C LYS A 46 6.14 -5.46 -8.85
N GLY A 47 6.94 -5.64 -7.80
CA GLY A 47 8.38 -5.48 -7.86
C GLY A 47 9.07 -6.43 -8.85
N GLN A 48 8.56 -7.67 -8.98
CA GLN A 48 9.06 -8.60 -10.00
C GLN A 48 8.71 -8.15 -11.42
N LEU A 49 7.47 -7.72 -11.66
CA LEU A 49 7.04 -7.21 -12.96
C LEU A 49 7.84 -5.98 -13.41
N GLU A 50 8.07 -5.03 -12.51
CA GLU A 50 8.90 -3.86 -12.81
C GLU A 50 10.36 -4.25 -13.11
N ARG A 51 10.90 -5.22 -12.38
CA ARG A 51 12.25 -5.75 -12.61
C ARG A 51 12.35 -6.38 -14.00
N ASP A 52 11.40 -7.23 -14.37
CA ASP A 52 11.39 -7.91 -15.67
C ASP A 52 11.27 -6.90 -16.82
N TYR A 53 10.38 -5.90 -16.67
CA TYR A 53 10.22 -4.83 -17.64
C TYR A 53 11.50 -3.99 -17.82
N ALA A 54 12.10 -3.56 -16.71
CA ALA A 54 13.33 -2.78 -16.74
C ALA A 54 14.51 -3.56 -17.33
N GLN A 55 14.65 -4.85 -17.00
CA GLN A 55 15.67 -5.72 -17.60
C GLN A 55 15.46 -5.90 -19.10
N ALA A 56 14.21 -6.07 -19.55
CA ALA A 56 13.88 -6.19 -20.97
C ALA A 56 14.25 -4.92 -21.75
N LEU A 57 13.89 -3.74 -21.23
CA LEU A 57 14.25 -2.45 -21.82
C LEU A 57 15.78 -2.23 -21.84
N GLN A 58 16.46 -2.52 -20.74
CA GLN A 58 17.91 -2.38 -20.65
C GLN A 58 18.61 -3.28 -21.66
N LYS A 59 18.18 -4.55 -21.78
CA LYS A 59 18.72 -5.51 -22.75
C LYS A 59 18.51 -5.04 -24.18
N LEU A 60 17.31 -4.57 -24.51
CA LEU A 60 16.97 -4.05 -25.84
C LEU A 60 17.87 -2.86 -26.20
N ALA A 61 17.93 -1.83 -25.35
CA ALA A 61 18.73 -0.64 -25.62
C ALA A 61 20.24 -0.98 -25.72
N SER A 62 20.73 -1.83 -24.82
CA SER A 62 22.13 -2.29 -24.80
C SER A 62 22.52 -3.08 -26.05
N GLN A 63 21.58 -3.84 -26.65
CA GLN A 63 21.83 -4.56 -27.89
C GLN A 63 22.11 -3.61 -29.06
N TYR A 64 21.36 -2.51 -29.17
CA TYR A 64 21.53 -1.53 -30.24
C TYR A 64 22.70 -0.57 -30.01
N LEU A 65 23.10 -0.35 -28.75
CA LEU A 65 24.30 0.45 -28.41
C LEU A 65 25.62 -0.18 -28.84
N LYS A 66 25.64 -1.50 -29.05
CA LYS A 66 26.81 -2.22 -29.56
C LYS A 66 27.07 -2.01 -31.05
N ARG A 67 26.13 -1.38 -31.78
CA ARG A 67 26.30 -1.09 -33.20
C ARG A 67 27.15 0.15 -33.37
N ASP A 68 28.07 0.10 -34.32
CA ASP A 68 28.82 1.27 -34.76
C ASP A 68 27.93 2.16 -35.62
N TRP A 69 28.06 3.47 -35.43
CA TRP A 69 27.30 4.47 -36.18
C TRP A 69 28.25 5.49 -36.81
N PRO A 70 28.03 5.88 -38.08
CA PRO A 70 28.87 6.87 -38.76
C PRO A 70 28.94 8.21 -38.02
N GLY A 71 30.11 8.85 -38.03
CA GLY A 71 30.34 10.12 -37.33
C GLY A 71 30.24 10.10 -35.81
N ILE A 72 30.25 8.92 -35.18
CA ILE A 72 30.23 8.79 -33.71
C ILE A 72 31.58 8.28 -33.23
N ASN A 73 32.35 9.13 -32.55
CA ASN A 73 33.57 8.74 -31.87
C ASN A 73 33.28 8.58 -30.36
N PRO A 74 33.44 7.35 -29.79
CA PRO A 74 33.21 7.10 -28.36
C PRO A 74 34.10 7.92 -27.41
N ASP A 75 35.28 8.35 -27.89
CA ASP A 75 36.26 9.10 -27.10
C ASP A 75 36.02 10.62 -27.12
N ASP A 76 35.05 11.09 -27.92
CA ASP A 76 34.75 12.51 -28.06
C ASP A 76 33.91 13.01 -26.87
N GLN A 77 34.47 13.89 -26.05
CA GLN A 77 33.83 14.42 -24.85
C GLN A 77 32.63 15.35 -25.17
N ARG A 78 32.46 15.79 -26.42
CA ARG A 78 31.35 16.64 -26.86
C ARG A 78 30.52 15.96 -27.94
N THR A 79 29.42 15.35 -27.54
CA THR A 79 28.41 14.84 -28.47
C THR A 79 27.76 16.00 -29.24
N ASP A 80 28.01 16.06 -30.55
CA ASP A 80 27.35 17.01 -31.44
C ASP A 80 26.00 16.45 -31.93
N TYR A 81 24.92 16.98 -31.36
CA TYR A 81 23.55 16.55 -31.63
C TYR A 81 23.00 17.02 -33.00
N ARG A 82 23.84 17.58 -33.87
CA ARG A 82 23.49 17.81 -35.29
C ARG A 82 23.45 16.52 -36.10
N ASN A 83 24.23 15.52 -35.71
CA ASN A 83 24.21 14.17 -36.29
C ASN A 83 23.01 13.36 -35.77
N VAL A 84 22.22 12.77 -36.68
CA VAL A 84 21.06 11.94 -36.29
C VAL A 84 21.48 10.71 -35.49
N TYR A 85 22.64 10.13 -35.80
CA TYR A 85 23.18 8.98 -35.09
C TYR A 85 23.57 9.32 -33.65
N ALA A 86 23.99 10.56 -33.38
CA ALA A 86 24.34 11.02 -32.04
C ALA A 86 23.09 11.10 -31.16
N VAL A 87 22.00 11.65 -31.70
CA VAL A 87 20.70 11.71 -31.03
C VAL A 87 20.15 10.30 -30.77
N TRP A 88 20.22 9.41 -31.78
CA TRP A 88 19.79 8.02 -31.62
C TRP A 88 20.58 7.28 -30.54
N ARG A 89 21.91 7.43 -30.53
CA ARG A 89 22.77 6.84 -29.48
C ARG A 89 22.39 7.36 -28.10
N SER A 90 22.24 8.67 -27.93
CA SER A 90 21.85 9.25 -26.64
C SER A 90 20.45 8.81 -26.19
N TYR A 91 19.52 8.57 -27.12
CA TYR A 91 18.22 7.98 -26.80
C TYR A 91 18.35 6.58 -26.20
N LEU A 92 19.20 5.74 -26.78
CA LEU A 92 19.47 4.40 -26.26
C LEU A 92 20.18 4.45 -24.90
N GLU A 93 21.18 5.33 -24.73
CA GLU A 93 21.86 5.56 -23.45
C GLU A 93 20.88 6.03 -22.36
N GLY A 94 20.00 6.98 -22.68
CA GLY A 94 18.94 7.44 -21.78
C GLY A 94 17.96 6.33 -21.42
N THR A 95 17.63 5.44 -22.36
CA THR A 95 16.79 4.27 -22.09
C THR A 95 17.46 3.29 -21.12
N VAL A 96 18.76 3.06 -21.25
CA VAL A 96 19.55 2.26 -20.29
C VAL A 96 19.55 2.92 -18.91
N GLN A 97 19.76 4.24 -18.85
CA GLN A 97 19.75 4.99 -17.59
C GLN A 97 18.39 4.91 -16.86
N VAL A 98 17.28 5.12 -17.58
CA VAL A 98 15.92 5.01 -17.03
C VAL A 98 15.65 3.59 -16.54
N SER A 99 16.05 2.58 -17.32
CA SER A 99 15.90 1.18 -16.93
C SER A 99 16.69 0.86 -15.64
N GLN A 100 17.92 1.38 -15.52
CA GLN A 100 18.73 1.21 -14.32
C GLN A 100 18.10 1.90 -13.10
N SER A 101 17.58 3.12 -13.28
CA SER A 101 16.86 3.82 -12.21
C SER A 101 15.63 3.03 -11.74
N ARG A 102 14.84 2.45 -12.66
CA ARG A 102 13.73 1.56 -12.33
C ARG A 102 14.18 0.34 -11.53
N LEU A 103 15.28 -0.30 -11.92
CA LEU A 103 15.83 -1.46 -11.20
C LEU A 103 16.21 -1.12 -9.76
N ASN A 104 16.82 0.05 -9.52
CA ASN A 104 17.21 0.50 -8.18
C ASN A 104 15.99 0.72 -7.28
N VAL A 105 14.86 1.14 -7.85
CA VAL A 105 13.61 1.37 -7.11
C VAL A 105 12.80 0.07 -6.92
N CYS A 106 13.01 -0.97 -7.74
CA CYS A 106 12.29 -2.24 -7.63
C CYS A 106 12.45 -2.91 -6.25
N ASP A 107 13.60 -2.74 -5.60
CA ASP A 107 13.85 -3.32 -4.28
C ASP A 107 13.04 -2.59 -3.18
N ASN A 108 12.57 -1.36 -3.42
CA ASN A 108 11.72 -0.63 -2.48
C ASN A 108 10.36 -1.32 -2.28
N TYR A 109 9.81 -2.00 -3.28
CA TYR A 109 8.59 -2.79 -3.10
C TYR A 109 8.76 -3.85 -2.00
N LYS A 110 9.96 -4.44 -1.91
CA LYS A 110 10.25 -5.41 -0.86
C LYS A 110 10.53 -4.71 0.48
N ILE A 111 11.43 -3.73 0.46
CA ILE A 111 11.98 -3.10 1.68
C ILE A 111 10.95 -2.19 2.38
N GLN A 112 10.17 -1.41 1.62
CA GLN A 112 9.26 -0.41 2.16
C GLN A 112 7.81 -0.89 2.29
N VAL A 113 7.43 -1.97 1.59
CA VAL A 113 6.05 -2.49 1.60
C VAL A 113 5.97 -3.92 2.14
N SER A 114 6.62 -4.88 1.48
CA SER A 114 6.49 -6.30 1.85
C SER A 114 7.00 -6.62 3.27
N GLU A 115 8.23 -6.22 3.62
CA GLU A 115 8.79 -6.52 4.95
C GLU A 115 8.07 -5.76 6.08
N PRO A 116 7.70 -4.47 5.94
CA PRO A 116 6.88 -3.78 6.92
C PRO A 116 5.50 -4.40 7.09
N ALA A 117 4.81 -4.77 6.00
CA ALA A 117 3.50 -5.43 6.08
C ALA A 117 3.58 -6.76 6.86
N LYS A 118 4.61 -7.57 6.58
CA LYS A 118 4.91 -8.80 7.33
C LYS A 118 5.16 -8.51 8.83
N THR A 119 5.96 -7.50 9.13
CA THR A 119 6.29 -7.11 10.51
C THR A 119 5.06 -6.66 11.28
N VAL A 120 4.23 -5.80 10.68
CA VAL A 120 2.97 -5.33 11.28
C VAL A 120 2.01 -6.49 11.50
N ARG A 121 1.92 -7.45 10.57
CA ARG A 121 1.06 -8.63 10.74
C ARG A 121 1.47 -9.46 11.96
N LEU A 122 2.76 -9.78 12.08
CA LEU A 122 3.30 -10.52 13.23
C LEU A 122 3.04 -9.80 14.56
N TYR A 123 3.22 -8.47 14.58
CA TYR A 123 2.89 -7.66 15.74
C TYR A 123 1.40 -7.73 16.10
N LYS A 124 0.51 -7.63 15.11
CA LYS A 124 -0.95 -7.74 15.33
C LYS A 124 -1.34 -9.11 15.86
N GLU A 125 -0.76 -10.20 15.34
CA GLU A 125 -1.02 -11.56 15.83
C GLU A 125 -0.65 -11.70 17.31
N GLN A 126 0.49 -11.13 17.72
CA GLN A 126 0.90 -11.08 19.12
C GLN A 126 -0.04 -10.22 19.98
N GLN A 127 -0.50 -9.08 19.46
CA GLN A 127 -1.42 -8.20 20.18
C GLN A 127 -2.82 -8.78 20.32
N LEU A 128 -3.30 -9.55 19.34
CA LEU A 128 -4.58 -10.24 19.47
C LEU A 128 -4.55 -11.20 20.66
N LYS A 129 -3.50 -12.02 20.81
CA LYS A 129 -3.37 -12.95 21.94
C LYS A 129 -3.51 -12.22 23.29
N LYS A 130 -2.76 -11.14 23.48
CA LYS A 130 -2.83 -10.32 24.70
C LYS A 130 -4.22 -9.73 24.94
N THR A 131 -4.84 -9.21 23.89
CA THR A 131 -6.18 -8.59 23.97
C THR A 131 -7.25 -9.63 24.33
N ILE A 132 -7.16 -10.82 23.75
CA ILE A 132 -8.06 -11.95 23.99
C ILE A 132 -7.96 -12.45 25.43
N ASP A 133 -6.74 -12.60 25.94
CA ASP A 133 -6.52 -13.03 27.33
C ASP A 133 -7.11 -12.01 28.32
N GLN A 134 -6.85 -10.72 28.10
CA GLN A 134 -7.40 -9.64 28.94
C GLN A 134 -8.92 -9.56 28.87
N LEU A 135 -9.49 -9.59 27.66
CA LEU A 135 -10.94 -9.53 27.46
C LEU A 135 -11.64 -10.73 28.10
N SER A 136 -11.06 -11.93 27.98
CA SER A 136 -11.59 -13.14 28.61
C SER A 136 -11.63 -13.03 30.14
N GLY A 137 -10.59 -12.45 30.75
CA GLY A 137 -10.57 -12.16 32.19
C GLY A 137 -11.69 -11.20 32.61
N ILE A 138 -11.80 -10.05 31.93
CA ILE A 138 -12.86 -9.05 32.21
C ILE A 138 -14.26 -9.64 32.02
N GLN A 139 -14.47 -10.42 30.94
CA GLN A 139 -15.74 -11.08 30.68
C GLN A 139 -16.10 -12.09 31.77
N ALA A 140 -15.12 -12.84 32.31
CA ALA A 140 -15.34 -13.77 33.42
C ALA A 140 -15.73 -13.05 34.72
N GLU A 141 -15.03 -11.96 35.07
CA GLU A 141 -15.35 -11.14 36.25
C GLU A 141 -16.74 -10.51 36.18
N LEU A 142 -17.10 -9.96 35.01
CA LEU A 142 -18.43 -9.41 34.76
C LEU A 142 -19.50 -10.50 34.84
N GLN A 143 -19.21 -11.69 34.31
CA GLN A 143 -20.14 -12.82 34.35
C GLN A 143 -20.44 -13.27 35.79
N GLU A 144 -19.44 -13.33 36.67
CA GLU A 144 -19.65 -13.67 38.08
C GLU A 144 -20.39 -12.55 38.81
N SER A 145 -20.03 -11.29 38.56
CA SER A 145 -20.72 -10.12 39.14
C SER A 145 -22.23 -10.11 38.81
N VAL A 146 -22.59 -10.40 37.56
CA VAL A 146 -24.01 -10.48 37.14
C VAL A 146 -24.72 -11.70 37.73
N LYS A 147 -24.02 -12.81 37.92
CA LYS A 147 -24.57 -13.99 38.59
C LYS A 147 -24.84 -13.72 40.07
N ASP A 148 -23.95 -13.02 40.76
CA ASP A 148 -24.16 -12.62 42.15
C ASP A 148 -25.27 -11.58 42.29
N LEU A 149 -25.36 -10.61 41.38
CA LEU A 149 -26.50 -9.71 41.31
C LEU A 149 -27.82 -10.46 41.09
N ALA A 150 -27.85 -11.47 40.23
CA ALA A 150 -29.04 -12.28 40.00
C ALA A 150 -29.47 -13.06 41.26
N LYS A 151 -28.51 -13.59 42.03
CA LYS A 151 -28.77 -14.22 43.33
C LYS A 151 -29.31 -13.20 44.35
N ALA A 152 -28.69 -12.02 44.44
CA ALA A 152 -29.11 -10.95 45.35
C ALA A 152 -30.51 -10.44 45.00
N LYS A 153 -30.81 -10.25 43.72
CA LYS A 153 -32.14 -9.87 43.22
C LYS A 153 -33.19 -10.91 43.58
N LYS A 154 -32.87 -12.22 43.46
CA LYS A 154 -33.78 -13.29 43.90
C LYS A 154 -34.06 -13.19 45.40
N LYS A 155 -33.01 -13.09 46.24
CA LYS A 155 -33.16 -12.93 47.69
C LYS A 155 -33.99 -11.69 48.04
N TYR A 156 -33.78 -10.57 47.35
CA TYR A 156 -34.56 -9.35 47.54
C TYR A 156 -36.05 -9.58 47.25
N TYR A 157 -36.39 -10.19 46.11
CA TYR A 157 -37.80 -10.50 45.81
C TYR A 157 -38.43 -11.46 46.81
N ASP A 158 -37.68 -12.46 47.27
CA ASP A 158 -38.17 -13.39 48.29
C ASP A 158 -38.47 -12.63 49.60
N CYS A 159 -37.58 -11.72 50.03
CA CYS A 159 -37.79 -10.84 51.19
C CYS A 159 -38.92 -9.82 50.97
N GLU A 160 -39.02 -9.24 49.77
CA GLU A 160 -40.07 -8.29 49.40
C GLU A 160 -41.44 -8.96 49.47
N GLN A 161 -41.59 -10.19 48.95
CA GLN A 161 -42.83 -10.96 49.06
C GLN A 161 -43.19 -11.24 50.52
N VAL A 162 -42.23 -11.64 51.35
CA VAL A 162 -42.46 -11.83 52.79
C VAL A 162 -42.90 -10.52 53.45
N ALA A 163 -42.21 -9.42 53.16
CA ALA A 163 -42.52 -8.10 53.69
C ALA A 163 -43.89 -7.58 53.22
N HIS A 164 -44.29 -7.89 51.97
CA HIS A 164 -45.60 -7.57 51.42
C HIS A 164 -46.69 -8.40 52.08
N ALA A 165 -46.47 -9.70 52.32
CA ALA A 165 -47.43 -10.55 53.02
C ALA A 165 -47.62 -10.12 54.49
N ILE A 166 -46.55 -9.70 55.16
CA ILE A 166 -46.62 -9.11 56.51
C ILE A 166 -47.30 -7.74 56.45
N ARG A 167 -46.99 -6.90 55.45
CA ARG A 167 -47.65 -5.61 55.25
C ARG A 167 -49.11 -5.74 54.89
N GLU A 168 -49.55 -6.72 54.09
CA GLU A 168 -50.98 -6.95 53.86
C GLU A 168 -51.68 -7.40 55.14
N LYS A 169 -51.04 -8.24 55.96
CA LYS A 169 -51.54 -8.55 57.31
C LYS A 169 -51.62 -7.29 58.20
N ALA A 170 -50.64 -6.40 58.12
CA ALA A 170 -50.57 -5.17 58.90
C ALA A 170 -51.39 -4.00 58.31
N ASP A 171 -51.66 -3.97 57.00
CA ASP A 171 -52.47 -2.96 56.29
C ASP A 171 -53.96 -3.28 56.40
N ILE A 172 -54.32 -4.55 56.63
CA ILE A 172 -55.62 -4.90 57.22
C ILE A 172 -55.78 -4.23 58.60
N GLU A 173 -54.68 -4.00 59.33
CA GLU A 173 -54.67 -3.31 60.64
C GLU A 173 -54.40 -1.79 60.57
N ALA A 174 -53.77 -1.28 59.52
CA ALA A 174 -53.29 0.10 59.49
C ALA A 174 -53.25 0.69 58.07
N LYS A 175 -54.39 1.19 57.57
CA LYS A 175 -54.36 2.12 56.43
C LYS A 175 -53.67 3.43 56.85
N SER A 176 -52.50 3.76 56.28
CA SER A 176 -52.38 4.83 55.26
C SER A 176 -50.92 5.22 54.90
N LYS A 177 -50.74 5.48 53.60
CA LYS A 177 -49.85 6.45 52.90
C LYS A 177 -48.40 6.09 52.50
N LEU A 178 -48.23 6.04 51.15
CA LEU A 178 -47.25 6.71 50.25
C LEU A 178 -45.73 6.44 50.47
N GLY A 179 -44.82 6.26 49.50
CA GLY A 179 -44.77 6.32 48.03
C GLY A 179 -43.33 6.70 47.56
N LEU A 180 -42.99 6.45 46.28
CA LEU A 180 -41.87 7.03 45.45
C LEU A 180 -40.47 6.32 45.50
N PHE A 181 -39.59 6.24 44.47
CA PHE A 181 -39.32 7.01 43.23
C PHE A 181 -38.57 6.18 42.12
N GLN A 182 -38.54 6.75 40.91
CA GLN A 182 -37.91 6.42 39.59
C GLN A 182 -36.36 6.59 39.53
N SER A 183 -35.56 6.46 38.45
CA SER A 183 -35.42 5.75 37.14
C SER A 183 -33.98 6.10 36.63
N ARG A 184 -33.34 5.25 35.82
CA ARG A 184 -31.89 5.26 35.50
C ARG A 184 -31.65 5.34 33.97
N ILE A 185 -31.42 6.53 33.43
CA ILE A 185 -30.95 6.75 32.03
C ILE A 185 -29.89 7.85 32.02
N SER A 186 -28.62 7.46 32.14
CA SER A 186 -27.49 8.40 31.96
C SER A 186 -26.12 7.75 31.69
N LEU A 187 -26.06 6.46 31.34
CA LEU A 187 -24.78 5.74 31.16
C LEU A 187 -24.71 4.95 29.85
N GLN A 188 -24.74 5.62 28.70
CA GLN A 188 -24.59 4.94 27.41
C GLN A 188 -23.94 5.77 26.28
N LYS A 189 -22.92 6.60 26.58
CA LYS A 189 -22.30 7.45 25.52
C LYS A 189 -20.78 7.66 25.60
N ALA A 190 -20.01 6.73 26.17
CA ALA A 190 -18.56 6.92 26.36
C ALA A 190 -17.62 5.89 25.68
N SER A 191 -18.10 4.87 24.95
CA SER A 191 -17.23 3.72 24.59
C SER A 191 -16.89 3.54 23.09
N VAL A 192 -17.29 4.46 22.19
CA VAL A 192 -17.10 4.26 20.73
C VAL A 192 -15.96 5.11 20.13
N LYS A 193 -15.39 6.08 20.86
CA LYS A 193 -14.40 7.04 20.32
C LYS A 193 -12.92 6.63 20.40
N ALA A 194 -12.59 5.47 21.00
CA ALA A 194 -11.20 5.12 21.32
C ALA A 194 -10.51 4.12 20.36
N LEU A 195 -11.22 3.60 19.34
CA LEU A 195 -10.71 2.48 18.52
C LEU A 195 -10.41 2.82 17.05
N ASP A 196 -10.86 3.97 16.55
CA ASP A 196 -10.80 4.30 15.11
C ASP A 196 -9.61 5.19 14.69
N GLY A 197 -8.82 5.69 15.65
CA GLY A 197 -7.93 6.83 15.43
C GLY A 197 -6.56 6.55 14.82
N ARG A 198 -6.20 5.32 14.44
CA ARG A 198 -4.84 5.03 13.92
C ARG A 198 -4.75 4.18 12.67
N ILE A 199 -5.84 3.58 12.16
CA ILE A 199 -5.75 2.77 10.94
C ILE A 199 -5.71 3.64 9.68
N TYR A 200 -6.49 4.72 9.68
CA TYR A 200 -6.59 5.62 8.53
C TYR A 200 -5.31 6.42 8.30
N GLU A 201 -4.57 6.77 9.34
CA GLU A 201 -3.28 7.46 9.19
C GLU A 201 -2.21 6.55 8.56
N HIS A 202 -2.08 5.30 9.01
CA HIS A 202 -1.11 4.38 8.44
C HIS A 202 -1.46 4.02 6.99
N VAL A 203 -2.74 3.77 6.67
CA VAL A 203 -3.19 3.50 5.30
C VAL A 203 -2.93 4.70 4.38
N LYS A 204 -3.18 5.92 4.87
CA LYS A 204 -2.88 7.16 4.13
C LYS A 204 -1.37 7.28 3.87
N ASP A 205 -0.53 7.03 4.86
CA ASP A 205 0.94 7.15 4.72
C ASP A 205 1.48 6.11 3.72
N TYR A 206 0.96 4.88 3.73
CA TYR A 206 1.30 3.88 2.71
C TYR A 206 0.89 4.29 1.29
N LEU A 207 -0.31 4.85 1.11
CA LEU A 207 -0.78 5.33 -0.20
C LEU A 207 0.04 6.53 -0.70
N VAL A 208 0.48 7.40 0.21
CA VAL A 208 1.36 8.53 -0.10
C VAL A 208 2.74 8.05 -0.55
N GLU A 209 3.35 7.09 0.13
CA GLU A 209 4.66 6.54 -0.26
C GLU A 209 4.60 5.76 -1.58
N LEU A 210 3.52 5.01 -1.82
CA LEU A 210 3.28 4.35 -3.11
C LEU A 210 3.22 5.38 -4.24
N SER A 211 2.42 6.44 -4.06
CA SER A 211 2.24 7.51 -5.05
C SER A 211 3.53 8.30 -5.28
N ARG A 212 4.32 8.54 -4.23
CA ARG A 212 5.63 9.21 -4.31
C ARG A 212 6.64 8.38 -5.09
N THR A 213 6.69 7.08 -4.84
CA THR A 213 7.59 6.16 -5.56
C THR A 213 7.28 6.15 -7.06
N GLU A 214 6.00 6.07 -7.43
CA GLU A 214 5.56 6.16 -8.83
C GLU A 214 5.91 7.53 -9.44
N LEU A 215 5.73 8.61 -8.66
CA LEU A 215 6.08 9.97 -9.09
C LEU A 215 7.59 10.12 -9.35
N GLU A 216 8.46 9.61 -8.48
CA GLU A 216 9.91 9.67 -8.65
C GLU A 216 10.38 8.90 -9.89
N ALA A 217 9.84 7.69 -10.12
CA ALA A 217 10.15 6.90 -11.32
C ALA A 217 9.66 7.59 -12.60
N SER A 218 8.49 8.23 -12.54
CA SER A 218 7.93 8.99 -13.66
C SER A 218 8.71 10.30 -13.91
N GLN A 219 9.18 10.97 -12.86
CA GLN A 219 9.98 12.19 -12.93
C GLN A 219 11.36 11.93 -13.56
N ALA A 220 12.03 10.83 -13.18
CA ALA A 220 13.29 10.43 -13.78
C ALA A 220 13.12 10.17 -15.29
N SER A 221 12.06 9.44 -15.67
CA SER A 221 11.71 9.19 -17.08
C SER A 221 11.43 10.50 -17.83
N HIS A 222 10.65 11.39 -17.23
CA HIS A 222 10.30 12.70 -17.81
C HIS A 222 11.54 13.56 -18.05
N ASN A 223 12.40 13.71 -17.05
CA ASN A 223 13.61 14.53 -17.15
C ASN A 223 14.55 14.03 -18.26
N THR A 224 14.79 12.71 -18.32
CA THR A 224 15.66 12.10 -19.35
C THR A 224 15.10 12.28 -20.76
N PHE A 225 13.82 11.98 -20.97
CA PHE A 225 13.24 12.10 -22.31
C PHE A 225 12.98 13.55 -22.73
N GLN A 226 12.77 14.47 -21.79
CA GLN A 226 12.69 15.91 -22.09
C GLN A 226 14.04 16.47 -22.56
N PHE A 227 15.15 16.06 -21.93
CA PHE A 227 16.49 16.38 -22.42
C PHE A 227 16.72 15.83 -23.82
N LEU A 228 16.34 14.58 -24.08
CA LEU A 228 16.50 13.96 -25.40
C LEU A 228 15.65 14.63 -26.47
N LEU A 229 14.42 15.04 -26.12
CA LEU A 229 13.56 15.80 -27.01
C LEU A 229 14.22 17.11 -27.44
N ASP A 230 14.76 17.88 -26.49
CA ASP A 230 15.53 19.10 -26.80
C ASP A 230 16.70 18.81 -27.74
N LYS A 231 17.49 17.76 -27.48
CA LYS A 231 18.60 17.40 -28.35
C LYS A 231 18.17 16.94 -29.74
N SER A 232 17.02 16.26 -29.87
CA SER A 232 16.50 15.84 -31.17
C SER A 232 16.17 17.00 -32.10
N THR A 233 15.80 18.17 -31.56
CA THR A 233 15.55 19.38 -32.37
C THR A 233 16.80 19.95 -33.02
N ARG A 234 17.99 19.50 -32.61
CA ARG A 234 19.27 19.99 -33.12
C ARG A 234 19.75 19.26 -34.38
N VAL A 235 19.05 18.21 -34.82
CA VAL A 235 19.42 17.44 -36.02
C VAL A 235 19.32 18.33 -37.26
N ILE A 236 20.37 18.34 -38.08
CA ILE A 236 20.42 19.13 -39.31
C ILE A 236 20.73 18.20 -40.49
N GLN A 237 19.86 18.18 -41.48
CA GLN A 237 20.00 17.28 -42.64
C GLN A 237 21.27 17.58 -43.44
N GLU A 238 21.56 18.86 -43.69
CA GLU A 238 22.75 19.31 -44.43
C GLU A 238 24.03 18.89 -43.74
N TYR A 239 24.06 18.93 -42.40
CA TYR A 239 25.21 18.48 -41.62
C TYR A 239 25.48 16.98 -41.81
N ASN A 240 24.42 16.16 -41.83
CA ASN A 240 24.56 14.72 -42.08
C ASN A 240 25.05 14.41 -43.52
N GLN A 241 24.61 15.19 -44.51
CA GLN A 241 25.09 15.07 -45.90
C GLN A 241 26.57 15.48 -46.03
N GLN A 242 26.98 16.55 -45.36
CA GLN A 242 28.38 16.98 -45.32
C GLN A 242 29.28 15.90 -44.70
N LEU A 243 28.85 15.33 -43.58
CA LEU A 243 29.56 14.25 -42.92
C LEU A 243 29.72 13.02 -43.85
N PHE A 244 28.65 12.62 -44.55
CA PHE A 244 28.69 11.53 -45.53
C PHE A 244 29.70 11.81 -46.64
N MET A 245 29.70 13.01 -47.22
CA MET A 245 30.68 13.37 -48.26
C MET A 245 32.11 13.30 -47.71
N GLN A 246 32.35 13.81 -46.50
CA GLN A 246 33.68 13.80 -45.87
C GLN A 246 34.19 12.38 -45.60
N GLU A 247 33.35 11.48 -45.10
CA GLU A 247 33.72 10.08 -44.80
C GLU A 247 33.96 9.23 -46.04
N ASN A 248 33.53 9.69 -47.22
CA ASN A 248 33.63 8.96 -48.47
C ASN A 248 34.59 9.67 -49.45
N PRO A 249 35.88 9.30 -49.48
CA PRO A 249 36.91 9.98 -50.29
C PRO A 249 36.59 10.11 -51.76
N VAL A 250 35.74 9.24 -52.32
CA VAL A 250 35.29 9.31 -53.72
C VAL A 250 34.65 10.66 -54.09
N PHE A 251 34.09 11.39 -53.12
CA PHE A 251 33.43 12.67 -53.36
C PHE A 251 34.36 13.89 -53.25
N HIS A 252 35.61 13.73 -52.78
CA HIS A 252 36.53 14.86 -52.58
C HIS A 252 37.99 14.60 -52.94
N LYS A 253 38.37 13.35 -53.18
CA LYS A 253 39.69 12.98 -53.70
C LYS A 253 39.57 12.73 -55.21
N ALA A 254 40.07 13.68 -55.98
CA ALA A 254 40.23 13.48 -57.42
C ALA A 254 41.20 12.32 -57.68
N HIS A 255 40.92 11.53 -58.72
CA HIS A 255 41.90 10.56 -59.20
C HIS A 255 43.00 11.35 -59.92
N ASP A 256 44.25 11.06 -59.58
CA ASP A 256 45.38 11.62 -60.33
C ASP A 256 45.31 11.06 -61.75
N PHE A 257 45.03 11.92 -62.72
CA PHE A 257 45.11 11.56 -64.12
C PHE A 257 46.59 11.39 -64.47
N GLN A 258 47.00 10.15 -64.69
CA GLN A 258 48.32 9.88 -65.24
C GLN A 258 48.31 10.30 -66.71
N PHE A 259 49.34 11.06 -67.12
CA PHE A 259 49.55 11.40 -68.51
C PHE A 259 49.61 10.11 -69.34
N GLN A 260 48.80 10.04 -70.40
CA GLN A 260 48.83 8.97 -71.38
C GLN A 260 49.50 9.52 -72.63
N PRO A 261 50.79 9.23 -72.88
CA PRO A 261 51.50 9.72 -74.06
C PRO A 261 50.79 9.25 -75.33
N SER A 262 50.55 10.17 -76.26
CA SER A 262 50.12 9.83 -77.61
C SER A 262 51.34 9.57 -78.51
N ASP A 263 51.18 8.79 -79.58
CA ASP A 263 52.25 8.53 -80.56
C ASP A 263 52.78 9.82 -81.24
N CYS A 264 52.08 10.94 -81.07
CA CYS A 264 52.47 12.26 -81.56
C CYS A 264 53.14 13.17 -80.50
N ASP A 265 53.29 12.72 -79.24
CA ASP A 265 53.98 13.46 -78.18
C ASP A 265 55.48 13.13 -78.23
N THR A 266 56.23 13.83 -79.11
CA THR A 266 57.71 13.85 -79.13
C THR A 266 58.24 15.27 -79.06
#